data_AF-A0A3M7SAU3-F1
#
_entry.id   AF-A0A3M7SAU3-F1
#
_cell.length_a   1.000
_cell.length_b   1.000
_cell.length_c   1.000
_cell.angle_alpha   90.00
_cell.angle_beta   90.00
_cell.angle_gamma   90.00
#
_symmetry.space_group_name_H-M   'P 1'
#
loop_
_entity.id
_entity.type
_entity.pdbx_description
1 polymer ?
#
loop_
_entity_poly.entity_id
_entity_poly.type
_entity_poly.pdbx_seq_one_letter_code
_entity_poly.pdbx_strand_id
1 'polypeptide(L)'
;MLFQHWIHFVIKTQEIITIVCLEGEISRESVADNLQRGKRASGDLIPWTVSQQFQDDDFARLAGARIVRIATHPEYQGMGYGQRAMNLLRDYYEGKMLSLSEAPDQSQEIQTVESDQELGLLQEQIEPRKNLPPLLLKLSERRAEKLSYIGVSFGLTSDLFRFWKKLGFLPVYLRQTANELTGEHSCIVLKELNLEMKEKLSDSWLYHYFADSDYL
;
A
#
# COMPACT_ATOMS: atom_id res chain seq x y z
N MET A 1 15.50 17.16 -0.97
CA MET A 1 14.71 17.25 -2.21
C MET A 1 14.55 15.83 -2.78
N LEU A 2 13.46 15.19 -2.35
CA LEU A 2 12.71 14.08 -2.98
C LEU A 2 13.49 13.02 -3.77
N PHE A 3 14.10 12.05 -3.07
CA PHE A 3 14.08 10.68 -3.58
C PHE A 3 12.69 10.11 -3.29
N GLN A 4 11.86 10.14 -4.33
CA GLN A 4 10.60 9.41 -4.38
C GLN A 4 10.85 7.97 -3.94
N HIS A 5 10.14 7.53 -2.90
CA HIS A 5 10.13 6.17 -2.39
C HIS A 5 9.45 5.25 -3.43
N TRP A 6 10.19 4.81 -4.44
CA TRP A 6 9.69 3.85 -5.42
C TRP A 6 9.86 2.42 -4.88
N ILE A 7 8.72 1.76 -4.67
CA ILE A 7 8.53 0.33 -4.34
C ILE A 7 9.00 -0.04 -2.93
N HIS A 8 8.13 0.14 -1.94
CA HIS A 8 8.28 -0.48 -0.63
C HIS A 8 7.56 -1.84 -0.66
N PHE A 9 8.35 -2.91 -0.73
CA PHE A 9 7.94 -4.30 -0.54
C PHE A 9 7.37 -5.04 -1.76
N VAL A 10 8.12 -6.06 -2.18
CA VAL A 10 7.61 -7.19 -2.95
C VAL A 10 7.51 -8.38 -2.00
N ILE A 11 6.28 -8.75 -1.61
CA ILE A 11 6.08 -10.05 -0.96
C ILE A 11 6.10 -11.10 -2.07
N LYS A 12 7.22 -11.82 -2.16
CA LYS A 12 7.37 -12.99 -3.03
C LYS A 12 7.11 -14.24 -2.21
N THR A 13 5.95 -14.86 -2.39
CA THR A 13 5.88 -16.32 -2.17
C THR A 13 6.26 -16.99 -3.49
N GLN A 14 6.48 -18.31 -3.50
CA GLN A 14 6.90 -19.02 -4.73
C GLN A 14 5.99 -18.74 -5.95
N GLU A 15 4.75 -18.30 -5.73
CA GLU A 15 3.68 -18.25 -6.74
C GLU A 15 2.95 -16.90 -6.82
N ILE A 16 3.23 -15.92 -5.94
CA ILE A 16 2.57 -14.61 -5.92
C ILE A 16 3.53 -13.44 -5.69
N ILE A 17 3.24 -12.32 -6.35
CA ILE A 17 3.92 -11.03 -6.18
C ILE A 17 2.87 -10.00 -5.76
N THR A 18 3.09 -9.35 -4.62
CA THR A 18 2.31 -8.19 -4.19
C THR A 18 3.21 -6.97 -4.12
N ILE A 19 2.78 -5.87 -4.74
CA ILE A 19 3.46 -4.57 -4.69
C ILE A 19 2.61 -3.64 -3.83
N VAL A 20 3.24 -3.08 -2.80
CA VAL A 20 2.61 -2.15 -1.87
C VAL A 20 3.32 -0.79 -1.96
N CYS A 21 2.56 0.27 -1.76
CA CYS A 21 3.05 1.63 -1.60
C CYS A 21 2.50 2.17 -0.29
N LEU A 22 3.32 2.87 0.47
CA LEU A 22 2.90 3.55 1.68
C LEU A 22 2.44 4.94 1.28
N GLU A 23 1.29 5.35 1.79
CA GLU A 23 0.64 6.62 1.47
C GLU A 23 0.15 7.30 2.75
N GLY A 24 0.06 8.62 2.73
CA GLY A 24 -0.49 9.41 3.84
C GLY A 24 0.56 10.15 4.67
N GLU A 25 0.24 10.41 5.95
CA GLU A 25 1.02 11.29 6.85
C GLU A 25 1.22 12.71 6.29
N ILE A 26 0.26 13.20 5.51
CA ILE A 26 0.34 14.51 4.86
C ILE A 26 -0.03 15.61 5.87
N SER A 27 0.78 16.67 5.94
CA SER A 27 0.49 17.82 6.81
C SER A 27 -0.74 18.60 6.32
N ARG A 28 -1.55 19.12 7.25
CA ARG A 28 -2.77 19.91 6.93
C ARG A 28 -2.49 21.08 6.00
N GLU A 29 -1.37 21.77 6.22
CA GLU A 29 -0.93 22.90 5.39
C GLU A 29 -0.69 22.44 3.94
N SER A 30 -0.02 21.31 3.76
CA SER A 30 0.23 20.73 2.43
C SER A 30 -1.07 20.28 1.77
N VAL A 31 -2.01 19.67 2.52
CA VAL A 31 -3.31 19.27 1.99
C VAL A 31 -4.10 20.50 1.51
N ALA A 32 -4.22 21.52 2.36
CA ALA A 32 -4.96 22.74 2.06
C ALA A 32 -4.37 23.50 0.85
N ASP A 33 -3.04 23.68 0.82
CA ASP A 33 -2.35 24.35 -0.29
C ASP A 33 -2.53 23.62 -1.61
N ASN A 34 -2.44 22.29 -1.61
CA ASN A 34 -2.59 21.49 -2.81
C ASN A 34 -4.06 21.42 -3.26
N LEU A 35 -5.01 21.32 -2.33
CA LEU A 35 -6.46 21.27 -2.57
C LEU A 35 -6.92 22.55 -3.25
N GLN A 36 -6.49 23.71 -2.74
CA GLN A 36 -6.77 25.02 -3.34
C GLN A 36 -6.18 25.16 -4.75
N ARG A 37 -5.03 24.53 -5.00
CA ARG A 37 -4.32 24.60 -6.30
C ARG A 37 -4.76 23.51 -7.27
N GLY A 38 -5.66 22.60 -6.87
CA GLY A 38 -6.06 21.43 -7.66
C GLY A 38 -4.88 20.50 -8.03
N LYS A 39 -3.73 20.62 -7.35
CA LYS A 39 -2.54 19.84 -7.66
C LYS A 39 -2.59 18.52 -6.92
N ARG A 40 -2.59 17.42 -7.67
CA ARG A 40 -2.42 16.08 -7.10
C ARG A 40 -0.97 15.93 -6.66
N ALA A 41 -0.73 15.75 -5.36
CA ALA A 41 0.59 15.42 -4.86
C ALA A 41 1.04 14.09 -5.51
N SER A 42 2.29 14.05 -5.98
CA SER A 42 2.84 12.89 -6.69
C SER A 42 3.10 11.77 -5.69
N GLY A 43 2.25 10.73 -5.71
CA GLY A 43 2.45 9.50 -4.92
C GLY A 43 1.21 9.03 -4.19
N ASP A 44 0.46 9.94 -3.58
CA ASP A 44 -0.64 9.63 -2.65
C ASP A 44 -2.01 9.61 -3.33
N LEU A 45 -2.36 8.49 -3.97
CA LEU A 45 -3.62 8.38 -4.71
C LEU A 45 -4.83 8.34 -3.77
N ILE A 46 -4.80 7.47 -2.75
CA ILE A 46 -5.95 7.22 -1.88
C ILE A 46 -6.21 8.39 -0.92
N PRO A 47 -5.22 8.88 -0.14
CA PRO A 47 -5.39 10.04 0.72
C PRO A 47 -6.03 11.21 -0.02
N TRP A 48 -5.53 11.50 -1.22
CA TRP A 48 -6.03 12.60 -2.03
C TRP A 48 -7.47 12.39 -2.52
N THR A 49 -7.75 11.22 -3.13
CA THR A 49 -9.06 10.97 -3.75
C THR A 49 -10.17 10.96 -2.69
N VAL A 50 -9.92 10.37 -1.53
CA VAL A 50 -10.90 10.32 -0.44
C VAL A 50 -11.08 11.71 0.18
N SER A 51 -9.99 12.42 0.51
CA SER A 51 -10.10 13.76 1.11
C SER A 51 -10.83 14.75 0.20
N GLN A 52 -10.64 14.66 -1.12
CA GLN A 52 -11.38 15.48 -2.09
C GLN A 52 -12.87 15.14 -2.16
N GLN A 53 -13.20 13.85 -2.17
CA GLN A 53 -14.58 13.39 -2.28
C GLN A 53 -15.41 13.76 -1.04
N PHE A 54 -14.84 13.58 0.14
CA PHE A 54 -15.52 13.80 1.42
C PHE A 54 -15.23 15.18 2.05
N GLN A 55 -14.36 15.99 1.42
CA GLN A 55 -13.88 17.27 1.95
C GLN A 55 -13.31 17.15 3.37
N ASP A 56 -12.60 16.06 3.63
CA ASP A 56 -12.06 15.71 4.94
C ASP A 56 -10.53 15.66 4.89
N ASP A 57 -9.89 16.68 5.46
CA ASP A 57 -8.43 16.79 5.54
C ASP A 57 -7.82 15.82 6.56
N ASP A 58 -8.61 15.30 7.51
CA ASP A 58 -8.10 14.40 8.54
C ASP A 58 -7.80 13.01 7.97
N PHE A 59 -8.50 12.58 6.93
CA PHE A 59 -8.19 11.32 6.23
C PHE A 59 -6.77 11.33 5.64
N ALA A 60 -6.33 12.44 5.04
CA ALA A 60 -4.99 12.54 4.47
C ALA A 60 -3.84 12.48 5.49
N ARG A 61 -4.15 12.70 6.78
CA ARG A 61 -3.19 12.59 7.88
C ARG A 61 -2.96 11.13 8.29
N LEU A 62 -3.89 10.23 7.99
CA LEU A 62 -3.76 8.82 8.34
C LEU A 62 -2.66 8.16 7.51
N ALA A 63 -1.81 7.38 8.17
CA ALA A 63 -0.85 6.52 7.49
C ALA A 63 -1.57 5.28 6.95
N GLY A 64 -1.38 4.96 5.67
CA GLY A 64 -1.99 3.80 5.03
C GLY A 64 -1.06 3.11 4.04
N ALA A 65 -1.45 1.91 3.62
CA ALA A 65 -0.79 1.20 2.52
C ALA A 65 -1.74 1.04 1.35
N ARG A 66 -1.33 1.45 0.15
CA ARG A 66 -1.99 1.10 -1.09
C ARG A 66 -1.35 -0.14 -1.71
N ILE A 67 -2.17 -1.15 -1.96
CA ILE A 67 -1.79 -2.27 -2.81
C ILE A 67 -1.89 -1.79 -4.26
N VAL A 68 -0.74 -1.69 -4.92
CA VAL A 68 -0.65 -1.25 -6.31
C VAL A 68 -0.91 -2.41 -7.27
N ARG A 69 -0.38 -3.59 -6.95
CA ARG A 69 -0.52 -4.75 -7.82
C ARG A 69 -0.48 -6.05 -7.03
N ILE A 70 -1.34 -6.97 -7.44
CA ILE A 70 -1.26 -8.38 -7.05
C ILE A 70 -1.17 -9.17 -8.35
N ALA A 71 -0.18 -10.05 -8.43
CA ALA A 71 0.01 -10.93 -9.57
C ALA A 71 0.13 -12.37 -9.08
N THR A 72 -0.85 -13.19 -9.45
CA THR A 72 -0.82 -14.66 -9.33
C THR A 72 -0.62 -15.25 -10.72
N HIS A 73 0.14 -16.34 -10.82
CA HIS A 73 0.23 -17.09 -12.07
C HIS A 73 -1.16 -17.56 -12.52
N PRO A 74 -1.51 -17.52 -13.83
CA PRO A 74 -2.84 -17.91 -14.33
C PRO A 74 -3.30 -19.30 -13.88
N GLU A 75 -2.39 -20.28 -13.83
CA GLU A 75 -2.71 -21.66 -13.42
C GLU A 75 -3.05 -21.81 -11.94
N TYR A 76 -2.64 -20.85 -11.11
CA TYR A 76 -2.89 -20.85 -9.66
C TYR A 76 -4.03 -19.89 -9.26
N GLN A 77 -4.73 -19.30 -10.23
CA GLN A 77 -5.91 -18.48 -9.97
C GLN A 77 -7.04 -19.34 -9.39
N GLY A 78 -7.82 -18.79 -8.47
CA GLY A 78 -8.94 -19.50 -7.83
C GLY A 78 -8.54 -20.46 -6.70
N MET A 79 -7.26 -20.77 -6.50
CA MET A 79 -6.78 -21.66 -5.41
C MET A 79 -6.61 -20.95 -4.05
N GLY A 80 -6.89 -19.64 -3.98
CA GLY A 80 -6.87 -18.89 -2.72
C GLY A 80 -5.52 -18.26 -2.35
N TYR A 81 -4.48 -18.37 -3.19
CA TYR A 81 -3.18 -17.74 -2.94
C TYR A 81 -3.25 -16.22 -2.73
N GLY A 82 -4.07 -15.54 -3.53
CA GLY A 82 -4.33 -14.10 -3.34
C GLY A 82 -4.93 -13.80 -1.97
N GLN A 83 -5.91 -14.59 -1.53
CA GLN A 83 -6.54 -14.40 -0.22
C GLN A 83 -5.53 -14.63 0.91
N ARG A 84 -4.72 -15.69 0.80
CA ARG A 84 -3.67 -16.00 1.76
C ARG A 84 -2.63 -14.88 1.84
N ALA A 85 -2.16 -14.37 0.70
CA ALA A 85 -1.19 -13.28 0.66
C ALA A 85 -1.73 -12.00 1.33
N MET A 86 -3.00 -11.67 1.12
CA MET A 86 -3.62 -10.50 1.77
C MET A 86 -3.78 -10.69 3.28
N ASN A 87 -4.11 -11.90 3.74
CA ASN A 87 -4.15 -12.20 5.17
C ASN A 87 -2.77 -12.09 5.80
N LEU A 88 -1.72 -12.64 5.16
CA LEU A 88 -0.34 -12.52 5.63
C LEU A 88 0.12 -11.05 5.68
N LEU A 89 -0.24 -10.26 4.66
CA LEU A 89 0.06 -8.83 4.61
C LEU A 89 -0.60 -8.08 5.77
N ARG A 90 -1.88 -8.36 6.04
CA ARG A 90 -2.59 -7.78 7.18
C ARG A 90 -1.94 -8.17 8.49
N ASP A 91 -1.70 -9.47 8.70
CA ASP A 91 -1.14 -9.99 9.95
C ASP A 91 0.29 -9.44 10.21
N TYR A 92 1.04 -9.13 9.14
CA TYR A 92 2.32 -8.42 9.22
C TYR A 92 2.17 -6.98 9.71
N TYR A 93 1.26 -6.19 9.13
CA TYR A 93 1.03 -4.80 9.56
C TYR A 93 0.33 -4.69 10.92
N GLU A 94 -0.43 -5.72 11.33
CA GLU A 94 -0.99 -5.84 12.69
C GLU A 94 0.08 -6.28 13.72
N GLY A 95 1.29 -6.64 13.29
CA GLY A 95 2.38 -7.04 14.17
C GLY A 95 2.29 -8.47 14.73
N LYS A 96 1.35 -9.30 14.24
CA LYS A 96 1.14 -10.69 14.69
C LYS A 96 2.27 -11.64 14.30
N MET A 97 3.07 -11.29 13.30
CA MET A 97 4.18 -12.12 12.80
C MET A 97 5.51 -11.89 13.51
N LEU A 98 5.60 -10.95 14.45
CA LEU A 98 6.84 -10.72 15.20
C LEU A 98 6.99 -11.81 16.27
N SER A 99 8.01 -12.66 16.12
CA SER A 99 8.41 -13.61 17.15
C SER A 99 8.83 -12.84 18.41
N LEU A 100 8.28 -13.21 19.57
CA LEU A 100 8.58 -12.59 20.89
C LEU A 100 10.04 -12.77 21.37
N SER A 101 10.98 -13.17 20.50
CA SER A 101 12.27 -13.74 20.91
C SER A 101 13.53 -13.05 20.38
N GLU A 102 13.47 -11.87 19.76
CA GLU A 102 14.68 -11.13 19.42
C GLU A 102 14.67 -9.74 20.07
N ALA A 103 15.66 -9.52 20.92
CA ALA A 103 16.02 -8.22 21.46
C ALA A 103 16.21 -7.21 20.30
N PRO A 104 16.03 -5.90 20.54
CA PRO A 104 16.08 -4.90 19.48
C PRO A 104 17.51 -4.76 18.95
N ASP A 105 17.89 -5.60 17.99
CA ASP A 105 19.08 -5.35 17.21
C ASP A 105 18.79 -4.17 16.30
N GLN A 106 19.61 -3.16 16.52
CA GLN A 106 19.75 -1.91 15.82
C GLN A 106 19.40 -2.09 14.33
N SER A 107 18.42 -1.32 13.87
CA SER A 107 18.18 -1.08 12.45
C SER A 107 19.52 -0.86 11.76
N GLN A 108 19.97 -1.84 10.97
CA GLN A 108 21.12 -1.66 10.09
C GLN A 108 20.72 -0.59 9.09
N GLU A 109 21.12 0.66 9.36
CA GLU A 109 21.10 1.72 8.37
C GLU A 109 21.87 1.20 7.15
N ILE A 110 21.15 1.01 6.05
CA ILE A 110 21.74 0.64 4.77
C ILE A 110 22.58 1.85 4.35
N GLN A 111 23.91 1.74 4.47
CA GLN A 111 24.82 2.74 3.92
C GLN A 111 24.65 2.75 2.40
N THR A 112 23.96 3.77 1.89
CA THR A 112 23.96 4.10 0.46
C THR A 112 25.38 4.47 0.08
N VAL A 113 26.03 3.61 -0.71
CA VAL A 113 27.36 3.90 -1.24
C VAL A 113 27.24 5.07 -2.20
N GLU A 114 27.76 6.23 -1.83
CA GLU A 114 27.89 7.38 -2.71
C GLU A 114 28.73 6.96 -3.93
N SER A 115 28.12 7.04 -5.11
CA SER A 115 28.75 6.69 -6.38
C SER A 115 29.69 7.80 -6.82
N ASP A 116 30.78 8.01 -6.09
CA ASP A 116 31.89 8.85 -6.54
C ASP A 116 32.87 8.02 -7.34
N GLN A 117 32.59 7.86 -8.64
CA GLN A 117 33.61 7.82 -9.70
C GLN A 117 32.94 7.74 -11.09
N GLU A 118 33.16 8.79 -11.89
CA GLU A 118 32.98 8.76 -13.34
C GLU A 118 33.89 7.68 -13.94
N LEU A 119 33.42 6.43 -13.99
CA LEU A 119 34.10 5.36 -14.71
C LEU A 119 33.71 5.45 -16.19
N GLY A 120 34.70 5.69 -17.04
CA GLY A 120 34.54 5.68 -18.50
C GLY A 120 33.92 4.36 -18.98
N LEU A 121 32.94 4.47 -19.87
CA LEU A 121 32.04 3.43 -20.41
C LEU A 121 32.69 2.13 -20.95
N LEU A 122 34.02 2.00 -20.97
CA LEU A 122 34.74 0.94 -21.67
C LEU A 122 35.57 0.02 -20.77
N GLN A 123 35.53 0.18 -19.45
CA GLN A 123 36.21 -0.75 -18.52
C GLN A 123 35.27 -1.12 -17.37
N GLU A 124 34.41 -2.10 -17.62
CA GLU A 124 33.65 -2.75 -16.56
C GLU A 124 34.56 -3.77 -15.86
N GLN A 125 35.16 -3.38 -14.73
CA GLN A 125 35.79 -4.32 -13.80
C GLN A 125 34.72 -4.93 -12.90
N ILE A 126 34.34 -6.18 -13.19
CA ILE A 126 33.38 -6.95 -12.38
C ILE A 126 34.11 -7.52 -11.15
N GLU A 127 34.35 -6.68 -10.14
CA GLU A 127 34.76 -7.18 -8.82
C GLU A 127 33.51 -7.51 -7.98
N PRO A 128 33.47 -8.65 -7.24
CA PRO A 128 32.35 -8.96 -6.36
C PRO A 128 32.27 -7.91 -5.25
N ARG A 129 31.22 -7.08 -5.29
CA ARG A 129 30.94 -6.05 -4.27
C ARG A 129 30.75 -6.73 -2.91
N LYS A 130 31.66 -6.47 -1.97
CA LYS A 130 31.80 -7.22 -0.71
C LYS A 130 30.64 -7.04 0.29
N ASN A 131 29.87 -5.96 0.18
CA ASN A 131 28.79 -5.62 1.12
C ASN A 131 27.47 -5.29 0.40
N LEU A 132 26.99 -6.20 -0.46
CA LEU A 132 25.64 -6.04 -1.02
C LEU A 132 24.61 -6.52 0.00
N PRO A 133 23.61 -5.69 0.36
CA PRO A 133 22.50 -6.16 1.16
C PRO A 133 21.80 -7.31 0.42
N PRO A 134 21.24 -8.29 1.15
CA PRO A 134 20.56 -9.42 0.53
C PRO A 134 19.36 -8.92 -0.29
N LEU A 135 19.15 -9.54 -1.46
CA LEU A 135 18.04 -9.17 -2.35
C LEU A 135 16.67 -9.39 -1.70
N LEU A 136 16.58 -10.36 -0.79
CA LEU A 136 15.37 -10.72 -0.07
C LEU A 136 15.71 -10.82 1.42
N LEU A 137 14.90 -10.13 2.23
CA LEU A 137 14.87 -10.29 3.68
C LEU A 137 13.62 -11.08 4.06
N LYS A 138 13.67 -11.83 5.16
CA LYS A 138 12.45 -12.46 5.65
C LYS A 138 11.51 -11.40 6.19
N LEU A 139 10.20 -11.63 6.02
CA LEU A 139 9.16 -10.72 6.51
C LEU A 139 9.24 -10.53 8.04
N SER A 140 9.75 -11.53 8.77
CA SER A 140 9.95 -11.47 10.23
C SER A 140 11.12 -10.59 10.67
N GLU A 141 12.11 -10.37 9.80
CA GLU A 141 13.35 -9.63 10.12
C GLU A 141 13.15 -8.11 9.98
N ARG A 142 12.08 -7.67 9.29
CA ARG A 142 11.73 -6.26 9.16
C ARG A 142 10.57 -5.92 10.09
N ARG A 143 10.71 -4.81 10.83
CA ARG A 143 9.61 -4.23 11.58
C ARG A 143 8.63 -3.52 10.64
N ALA A 144 7.35 -3.87 10.75
CA ALA A 144 6.27 -3.20 10.03
C ALA A 144 6.08 -1.76 10.55
N GLU A 145 5.79 -0.86 9.62
CA GLU A 145 5.37 0.50 9.93
C GLU A 145 3.93 0.49 10.46
N LYS A 146 3.60 1.45 11.33
CA LYS A 146 2.26 1.54 11.93
C LYS A 146 1.30 2.14 10.91
N LEU A 147 0.36 1.33 10.43
CA LEU A 147 -0.64 1.75 9.47
C LEU A 147 -2.04 1.73 10.07
N SER A 148 -2.88 2.65 9.62
CA SER A 148 -4.29 2.77 10.01
C SER A 148 -5.20 2.00 9.06
N TYR A 149 -4.85 1.92 7.77
CA TYR A 149 -5.65 1.22 6.77
C TYR A 149 -4.80 0.60 5.65
N ILE A 150 -5.38 -0.37 4.96
CA ILE A 150 -4.91 -0.90 3.68
C ILE A 150 -5.97 -0.59 2.62
N GLY A 151 -5.55 -0.07 1.48
CA GLY A 151 -6.43 0.30 0.37
C GLY A 151 -5.98 -0.25 -0.97
N VAL A 152 -6.91 -0.35 -1.91
CA VAL A 152 -6.65 -0.78 -3.28
C VAL A 152 -7.42 0.13 -4.22
N SER A 153 -6.78 0.54 -5.32
CA SER A 153 -7.44 1.20 -6.45
C SER A 153 -7.36 0.30 -7.67
N PHE A 154 -8.51 -0.08 -8.24
CA PHE A 154 -8.58 -0.98 -9.40
C PHE A 154 -9.72 -0.62 -10.35
N GLY A 155 -9.66 -1.10 -11.59
CA GLY A 155 -10.77 -0.99 -12.54
C GLY A 155 -11.88 -1.98 -12.16
N LEU A 156 -13.11 -1.48 -12.03
CA LEU A 156 -14.22 -2.25 -11.48
C LEU A 156 -14.61 -3.41 -12.40
N THR A 157 -14.27 -4.63 -11.99
CA THR A 157 -14.75 -5.88 -12.57
C THR A 157 -15.45 -6.72 -11.51
N SER A 158 -16.39 -7.58 -11.93
CA SER A 158 -17.15 -8.45 -11.03
C SER A 158 -16.26 -9.40 -10.21
N ASP A 159 -15.20 -9.91 -10.84
CA ASP A 159 -14.27 -10.85 -10.21
C ASP A 159 -13.41 -10.17 -9.14
N LEU A 160 -12.82 -9.00 -9.46
CA LEU A 160 -12.03 -8.25 -8.50
C LEU A 160 -12.90 -7.71 -7.36
N PHE A 161 -14.08 -7.17 -7.66
CA PHE A 161 -15.00 -6.71 -6.62
C PHE A 161 -15.40 -7.83 -5.66
N ARG A 162 -15.72 -9.02 -6.19
CA ARG A 162 -16.03 -10.19 -5.37
C ARG A 162 -14.84 -10.65 -4.55
N PHE A 163 -13.63 -10.60 -5.09
CA PHE A 163 -12.39 -10.92 -4.38
C PHE A 163 -12.18 -10.00 -3.17
N TRP A 164 -12.25 -8.69 -3.37
CA TRP A 164 -12.06 -7.70 -2.30
C TRP A 164 -13.19 -7.73 -1.26
N LYS A 165 -14.43 -7.93 -1.70
CA LYS A 165 -15.58 -8.12 -0.80
C LYS A 165 -15.41 -9.35 0.09
N LYS A 166 -14.95 -10.48 -0.45
CA LYS A 166 -14.66 -11.70 0.32
C LYS A 166 -13.55 -11.50 1.35
N LEU A 167 -12.63 -10.58 1.09
CA LEU A 167 -11.56 -10.19 2.02
C LEU A 167 -12.01 -9.18 3.08
N GLY A 168 -13.26 -8.70 3.03
CA GLY A 168 -13.79 -7.71 3.97
C GLY A 168 -13.27 -6.30 3.72
N PHE A 169 -12.92 -5.95 2.48
CA PHE A 169 -12.69 -4.57 2.09
C PHE A 169 -14.04 -3.89 1.81
N LEU A 170 -14.15 -2.62 2.21
CA LEU A 170 -15.31 -1.78 1.99
C LEU A 170 -15.04 -0.81 0.83
N PRO A 171 -15.96 -0.70 -0.15
CA PRO A 171 -15.85 0.34 -1.17
C PRO A 171 -16.03 1.71 -0.53
N VAL A 172 -15.26 2.69 -0.98
CA VAL A 172 -15.35 4.07 -0.47
C VAL A 172 -15.50 5.08 -1.61
N TYR A 173 -15.01 4.75 -2.80
CA TYR A 173 -15.09 5.65 -3.94
C TYR A 173 -15.27 4.85 -5.24
N LEU A 174 -16.20 5.32 -6.07
CA LEU A 174 -16.41 4.82 -7.42
C LEU A 174 -16.49 6.01 -8.38
N ARG A 175 -15.60 6.01 -9.37
CA ARG A 175 -15.58 7.07 -10.38
C ARG A 175 -16.70 6.86 -11.41
N GLN A 176 -17.60 7.83 -11.56
CA GLN A 176 -18.67 7.78 -12.58
C GLN A 176 -18.14 7.79 -14.02
N THR A 177 -17.03 8.49 -14.29
CA THR A 177 -16.41 8.48 -15.61
C THR A 177 -15.54 7.23 -15.79
N ALA A 178 -15.88 6.40 -16.79
CA ALA A 178 -15.05 5.29 -17.19
C ALA A 178 -13.71 5.78 -17.75
N ASN A 179 -12.67 4.98 -17.57
CA ASN A 179 -11.38 5.25 -18.20
C ASN A 179 -11.48 5.00 -19.71
N GLU A 180 -11.02 5.94 -20.53
CA GLU A 180 -11.08 5.86 -22.00
C GLU A 180 -10.31 4.65 -22.57
N LEU A 181 -9.24 4.21 -21.88
CA LEU A 181 -8.41 3.10 -22.33
C LEU A 181 -9.00 1.72 -22.04
N THR A 182 -9.63 1.55 -20.88
CA THR A 182 -10.12 0.23 -20.42
C THR A 182 -11.63 0.09 -20.44
N GLY A 183 -12.37 1.21 -20.52
CA GLY A 183 -13.82 1.23 -20.35
C GLY A 183 -14.29 0.95 -18.91
N GLU A 184 -13.36 0.78 -17.97
CA GLU A 184 -13.67 0.42 -16.59
C GLU A 184 -13.74 1.67 -15.70
N HIS A 185 -14.60 1.63 -14.70
CA HIS A 185 -14.70 2.64 -13.66
C HIS A 185 -13.64 2.40 -12.59
N SER A 186 -12.93 3.44 -12.17
CA SER A 186 -11.97 3.32 -11.06
C SER A 186 -12.72 3.17 -9.74
N CYS A 187 -12.45 2.10 -9.01
CA CYS A 187 -13.00 1.83 -7.68
C CYS A 187 -11.88 1.80 -6.65
N ILE A 188 -12.10 2.46 -5.51
CA ILE A 188 -11.22 2.40 -4.34
C ILE A 188 -11.95 1.67 -3.22
N VAL A 189 -11.30 0.64 -2.72
CA VAL A 189 -11.76 -0.14 -1.57
C VAL A 189 -10.72 -0.05 -0.47
N LEU A 190 -11.18 0.07 0.78
CA LEU A 190 -10.34 0.24 1.96
C LEU A 190 -10.67 -0.82 3.01
N LYS A 191 -9.71 -1.07 3.88
CA LYS A 191 -9.84 -1.92 5.05
C LYS A 191 -9.07 -1.31 6.21
N GLU A 192 -9.75 -1.05 7.31
CA GLU A 192 -9.14 -0.57 8.55
C GLU A 192 -8.27 -1.68 9.17
N LEU A 193 -7.11 -1.30 9.70
CA LEU A 193 -6.23 -2.15 10.49
C LEU A 193 -6.47 -1.87 11.99
N ASN A 194 -6.24 -2.88 12.84
CA ASN A 194 -6.47 -2.82 14.30
C ASN A 194 -7.95 -2.85 14.75
N LEU A 195 -8.78 -3.66 14.07
CA LEU A 195 -10.17 -3.89 14.48
C LEU A 195 -10.31 -4.66 15.80
N GLU A 196 -9.25 -5.27 16.33
CA GLU A 196 -9.31 -6.06 17.57
C GLU A 196 -9.76 -5.25 18.80
N MET A 197 -9.65 -3.92 18.76
CA MET A 197 -10.14 -3.04 19.83
C MET A 197 -11.61 -2.63 19.68
N LYS A 198 -12.29 -2.96 18.58
CA LYS A 198 -13.65 -2.50 18.26
C LYS A 198 -14.63 -3.67 18.14
N GLU A 199 -15.60 -3.76 19.05
CA GLU A 199 -16.60 -4.84 19.09
C GLU A 199 -17.62 -4.78 17.94
N LYS A 200 -17.78 -3.63 17.28
CA LYS A 200 -18.74 -3.43 16.18
C LYS A 200 -18.11 -2.71 14.99
N LEU A 201 -18.49 -3.16 13.79
CA LEU A 201 -18.09 -2.53 12.53
C LEU A 201 -18.67 -1.11 12.38
N SER A 202 -19.79 -0.81 13.05
CA SER A 202 -20.42 0.53 13.07
C SER A 202 -19.56 1.61 13.73
N ASP A 203 -18.63 1.21 14.60
CA ASP A 203 -17.78 2.13 15.38
C ASP A 203 -16.44 2.38 14.66
N SER A 204 -16.27 1.78 13.48
CA SER A 204 -15.16 2.04 12.57
C SER A 204 -15.36 3.41 11.92
N TRP A 205 -14.32 4.25 11.91
CA TRP A 205 -14.35 5.50 11.15
C TRP A 205 -14.57 5.23 9.65
N LEU A 206 -14.13 4.06 9.18
CA LEU A 206 -14.27 3.66 7.78
C LEU A 206 -15.74 3.42 7.41
N TYR A 207 -16.57 3.01 8.37
CA TYR A 207 -17.98 2.77 8.13
C TYR A 207 -18.73 4.06 7.77
N HIS A 208 -18.32 5.22 8.30
CA HIS A 208 -18.91 6.51 7.93
C HIS A 208 -18.71 6.81 6.44
N TYR A 209 -17.49 6.64 5.93
CA TYR A 209 -17.20 6.83 4.51
C TYR A 209 -17.91 5.81 3.61
N PHE A 210 -18.04 4.56 4.08
CA PHE A 210 -18.80 3.54 3.35
C PHE A 210 -20.30 3.89 3.28
N ALA A 211 -20.91 4.25 4.41
CA ALA A 211 -22.33 4.62 4.47
C ALA A 211 -22.62 5.83 3.58
N ASP A 212 -21.77 6.85 3.61
CA ASP A 212 -21.89 8.03 2.75
C ASP A 212 -21.73 7.69 1.26
N SER A 213 -20.91 6.68 0.93
CA SER A 213 -20.74 6.21 -0.44
C SER A 213 -21.95 5.42 -0.99
N ASP A 214 -22.76 4.80 -0.12
CA ASP A 214 -23.98 4.08 -0.52
C ASP A 214 -25.13 5.04 -0.91
N TYR A 215 -25.02 6.33 -0.57
CA TYR A 215 -25.99 7.37 -0.95
C TYR A 215 -25.70 8.03 -2.32
N LEU A 216 -24.64 7.62 -3.02
CA LEU A 216 -24.23 8.12 -4.34
C LEU A 216 -24.64 7.17 -5.48
#